data_AF-A0A7S1W9G7-F1
#
_entry.id   AF-A0A7S1W9G7-F1
#
_cell.length_a   1.000
_cell.length_b   1.000
_cell.length_c   1.000
_cell.angle_alpha   90.00
_cell.angle_beta   90.00
_cell.angle_gamma   90.00
#
_symmetry.space_group_name_H-M   'P 1'
#
loop_
_entity.id
_entity.type
_entity.pdbx_description
1 polymer ?
#
loop_
_entity_poly.entity_id
_entity_poly.type
_entity_poly.pdbx_seq_one_letter_code
_entity_poly.pdbx_strand_id
1 'polypeptide(L)'
;AIFTALFDAETGANFNLGKVPIAANDFAVPVWYTYQIPGPEAPFTLSHDLDPIGGLIPYIKRAQTFAKNKKPFRLQATLDFPPWWMLDQGLRPRKAPLNRTYFPEFARYFLSFTQGLAAHGVPVEYLSMFNEPVESYCIANITQIHELMTRHVGPLFRSTPGAPKLTWGEQYGRTITREKYPALNNMSGMV
;
A
#
# COMPACT_ATOMS: atom_id res chain seq x y z
N ALA A 1 2.68 14.21 -24.50
CA ALA A 1 1.29 13.91 -24.88
C ALA A 1 0.51 13.31 -23.71
N ILE A 2 0.73 12.05 -23.31
CA ILE A 2 -0.13 11.39 -22.30
C ILE A 2 -0.06 12.01 -20.88
N PHE A 3 1.14 12.31 -20.37
CA PHE A 3 1.27 12.92 -19.03
C PHE A 3 0.58 14.29 -18.96
N THR A 4 0.69 15.10 -20.02
CA THR A 4 -0.04 16.38 -20.12
C THR A 4 -1.54 16.15 -20.07
N ALA A 5 -2.07 15.25 -20.92
CA ALA A 5 -3.51 14.98 -20.98
C ALA A 5 -4.09 14.49 -19.64
N LEU A 6 -3.33 13.72 -18.86
CA LEU A 6 -3.79 13.17 -17.58
C LEU A 6 -3.62 14.16 -16.41
N PHE A 7 -2.45 14.78 -16.28
CA PHE A 7 -2.03 15.45 -15.04
C PHE A 7 -2.00 16.97 -15.13
N ASP A 8 -1.90 17.54 -16.34
CA ASP A 8 -1.88 18.99 -16.49
C ASP A 8 -3.24 19.60 -16.11
N ALA A 9 -3.19 20.68 -15.34
CA ALA A 9 -4.38 21.29 -14.75
C ALA A 9 -5.03 22.39 -15.61
N GLU A 10 -4.38 22.78 -16.71
CA GLU A 10 -4.85 23.81 -17.64
C GLU A 10 -5.32 23.20 -18.95
N THR A 11 -4.57 22.21 -19.43
CA THR A 11 -4.74 21.60 -20.75
C THR A 11 -5.17 20.12 -20.68
N GLY A 12 -5.17 19.52 -19.47
CA GLY A 12 -5.51 18.12 -19.24
C GLY A 12 -6.63 17.91 -18.23
N ALA A 13 -6.78 16.66 -17.78
CA ALA A 13 -7.83 16.21 -16.88
C ALA A 13 -7.56 16.52 -15.39
N ASN A 14 -6.37 17.05 -15.05
CA ASN A 14 -5.97 17.39 -13.69
C ASN A 14 -6.13 16.22 -12.68
N PHE A 15 -5.81 14.99 -13.09
CA PHE A 15 -5.76 13.88 -12.16
C PHE A 15 -4.67 14.12 -11.13
N ASN A 16 -5.04 14.09 -9.86
CA ASN A 16 -4.14 14.45 -8.75
C ASN A 16 -4.23 13.47 -7.57
N LEU A 17 -4.82 12.29 -7.80
CA LEU A 17 -4.84 11.17 -6.88
C LEU A 17 -4.44 9.91 -7.64
N GLY A 18 -3.36 9.26 -7.21
CA GLY A 18 -2.90 7.98 -7.75
C GLY A 18 -3.02 6.85 -6.72
N LYS A 19 -3.38 5.65 -7.18
CA LYS A 19 -3.24 4.42 -6.41
C LYS A 19 -1.94 3.74 -6.82
N VAL A 20 -1.12 3.33 -5.85
CA VAL A 20 0.16 2.65 -6.09
C VAL A 20 0.17 1.29 -5.36
N PRO A 21 0.69 0.23 -5.98
CA PRO A 21 0.85 -1.03 -5.29
C PRO A 21 2.06 -0.97 -4.34
N ILE A 22 1.97 -1.68 -3.23
CA ILE A 22 3.11 -2.05 -2.39
C ILE A 22 3.58 -3.39 -2.91
N ALA A 23 4.78 -3.43 -3.48
CA ALA A 23 5.35 -4.57 -4.19
C ALA A 23 4.61 -4.92 -5.48
N ALA A 24 4.80 -6.14 -5.99
CA ALA A 24 4.13 -6.60 -7.20
C ALA A 24 2.60 -6.68 -7.02
N ASN A 25 1.90 -6.52 -8.14
CA ASN A 25 0.49 -6.90 -8.29
C ASN A 25 0.33 -7.76 -9.57
N ASP A 26 -0.91 -8.02 -9.97
CA ASP A 26 -1.24 -8.75 -11.19
C ASP A 26 -0.72 -8.10 -12.49
N PHE A 27 -0.46 -6.79 -12.49
CA PHE A 27 0.17 -6.08 -13.63
C PHE A 27 1.70 -6.22 -13.68
N ALA A 28 2.34 -6.79 -12.65
CA ALA A 28 3.79 -7.03 -12.64
C ALA A 28 4.20 -8.35 -13.32
N VAL A 29 3.23 -9.13 -13.84
CA VAL A 29 3.48 -10.42 -14.48
C VAL A 29 4.47 -10.29 -15.66
N PRO A 30 5.47 -11.19 -15.77
CA PRO A 30 5.65 -12.42 -15.00
C PRO A 30 6.45 -12.28 -13.69
N VAL A 31 6.87 -11.08 -13.30
CA VAL A 31 7.77 -10.85 -12.18
C VAL A 31 7.00 -10.57 -10.89
N TRP A 32 7.02 -11.53 -9.97
CA TRP A 32 6.46 -11.38 -8.62
C TRP A 32 7.59 -11.09 -7.64
N TYR A 33 7.46 -10.01 -6.87
CA TYR A 33 8.47 -9.59 -5.90
C TYR A 33 7.84 -8.97 -4.65
N THR A 34 8.61 -8.94 -3.57
CA THR A 34 8.34 -8.17 -2.35
C THR A 34 9.65 -7.55 -1.87
N TYR A 35 9.60 -6.65 -0.89
CA TYR A 35 10.75 -5.81 -0.54
C TYR A 35 11.68 -6.43 0.51
N GLN A 36 11.31 -7.55 1.14
CA GLN A 36 12.08 -8.14 2.24
C GLN A 36 12.02 -9.67 2.19
N ILE A 37 13.03 -10.30 1.60
CA ILE A 37 13.14 -11.76 1.41
C ILE A 37 14.58 -12.21 1.65
N PRO A 38 14.83 -13.44 2.15
CA PRO A 38 13.87 -14.53 2.34
C PRO A 38 13.12 -14.54 3.69
N GLY A 39 13.44 -13.64 4.62
CA GLY A 39 12.92 -13.69 5.99
C GLY A 39 13.02 -12.34 6.72
N PRO A 40 12.65 -12.30 8.01
CA PRO A 40 12.65 -11.06 8.81
C PRO A 40 14.04 -10.44 8.99
N GLU A 41 15.11 -11.24 8.94
CA GLU A 41 16.50 -10.78 9.03
C GLU A 41 17.03 -10.18 7.71
N ALA A 42 16.30 -10.35 6.60
CA ALA A 42 16.70 -9.78 5.33
C ALA A 42 16.54 -8.25 5.34
N PRO A 43 17.40 -7.50 4.64
CA PRO A 43 17.22 -6.07 4.48
C PRO A 43 15.96 -5.77 3.65
N PHE A 44 15.24 -4.72 4.05
CA PHE A 44 14.19 -4.14 3.23
C PHE A 44 14.82 -3.29 2.11
N THR A 45 14.38 -3.46 0.86
CA THR A 45 14.90 -2.69 -0.28
C THR A 45 13.81 -2.25 -1.26
N LEU A 46 13.93 -1.02 -1.76
CA LEU A 46 13.12 -0.46 -2.85
C LEU A 46 13.81 -0.55 -4.21
N SER A 47 14.81 -1.44 -4.38
CA SER A 47 15.58 -1.52 -5.64
C SER A 47 14.71 -1.65 -6.89
N HIS A 48 13.61 -2.41 -6.82
CA HIS A 48 12.69 -2.52 -7.96
C HIS A 48 11.96 -1.20 -8.25
N ASP A 49 11.49 -0.51 -7.21
CA ASP A 49 10.76 0.75 -7.36
C ASP A 49 11.67 1.90 -7.82
N LEU A 50 12.96 1.80 -7.53
CA LEU A 50 13.99 2.77 -7.92
C LEU A 50 14.55 2.54 -9.33
N ASP A 51 14.19 1.45 -10.00
CA ASP A 51 14.66 1.16 -11.36
C ASP A 51 14.34 2.33 -12.30
N PRO A 52 15.34 2.90 -13.01
CA PRO A 52 15.15 4.12 -13.81
C PRO A 52 14.26 3.95 -15.04
N ILE A 53 14.02 2.72 -15.50
CA ILE A 53 13.27 2.41 -16.71
C ILE A 53 11.84 1.99 -16.37
N GLY A 54 11.68 1.07 -15.42
CA GLY A 54 10.40 0.44 -15.07
C GLY A 54 9.96 0.65 -13.62
N GLY A 55 10.73 1.39 -12.83
CA GLY A 55 10.44 1.60 -11.41
C GLY A 55 9.27 2.54 -11.16
N LEU A 56 8.55 2.26 -10.07
CA LEU A 56 7.42 3.04 -9.59
C LEU A 56 7.82 4.50 -9.29
N ILE A 57 8.96 4.71 -8.62
CA ILE A 57 9.38 6.05 -8.14
C ILE A 57 9.68 7.00 -9.32
N PRO A 58 10.51 6.64 -10.33
CA PRO A 58 10.73 7.50 -11.48
C PRO A 58 9.45 7.85 -12.25
N TYR A 59 8.53 6.89 -12.37
CA TYR A 59 7.25 7.11 -13.05
C TYR A 59 6.40 8.16 -12.32
N ILE A 60 6.27 8.04 -10.99
CA ILE A 60 5.51 8.99 -10.19
C ILE A 60 6.15 10.38 -10.22
N LYS A 61 7.49 10.46 -10.09
CA LYS A 61 8.20 11.74 -10.16
C LYS A 61 7.96 12.43 -11.50
N ARG A 62 7.90 11.67 -12.60
CA ARG A 62 7.53 12.21 -13.91
C ARG A 62 6.10 12.72 -13.93
N ALA A 63 5.13 12.01 -13.35
CA ALA A 63 3.74 12.50 -13.25
C ALA A 63 3.66 13.80 -12.44
N GLN A 64 4.36 13.88 -11.31
CA GLN A 64 4.42 15.06 -10.45
C GLN A 64 4.94 16.31 -11.17
N THR A 65 5.79 16.19 -12.22
CA THR A 65 6.24 17.39 -12.96
C THR A 65 5.14 18.07 -13.76
N PHE A 66 4.08 17.33 -14.14
CA PHE A 66 2.93 17.85 -14.88
C PHE A 66 1.79 18.29 -13.96
N ALA A 67 1.69 17.70 -12.76
CA ALA A 67 0.61 17.98 -11.81
C ALA A 67 0.75 19.31 -11.00
N LYS A 68 1.73 20.16 -11.32
CA LYS A 68 2.18 21.27 -10.44
C LYS A 68 1.18 22.41 -10.21
N ASN A 69 0.09 22.49 -10.96
CA ASN A 69 -0.51 23.81 -11.20
C ASN A 69 -1.78 24.15 -10.39
N LYS A 70 -2.43 23.22 -9.67
CA LYS A 70 -3.68 23.58 -8.93
C LYS A 70 -3.96 22.81 -7.64
N LYS A 71 -3.51 21.56 -7.52
CA LYS A 71 -3.82 20.71 -6.37
C LYS A 71 -2.61 19.85 -6.00
N PRO A 72 -2.46 19.47 -4.72
CA PRO A 72 -1.46 18.47 -4.34
C PRO A 72 -1.68 17.18 -5.11
N PHE A 73 -0.59 16.59 -5.61
CA PHE A 73 -0.59 15.24 -6.16
C PHE A 73 -0.49 14.25 -5.00
N ARG A 74 -1.53 13.46 -4.79
CA ARG A 74 -1.71 12.60 -3.63
C ARG A 74 -1.62 11.14 -4.03
N LEU A 75 -1.14 10.30 -3.11
CA LEU A 75 -1.00 8.88 -3.34
C LEU A 75 -1.71 8.07 -2.27
N GLN A 76 -2.40 7.03 -2.70
CA GLN A 76 -2.89 5.95 -1.88
C GLN A 76 -2.10 4.67 -2.19
N ALA A 77 -1.54 4.03 -1.18
CA ALA A 77 -0.85 2.75 -1.32
C ALA A 77 -1.72 1.58 -0.85
N THR A 78 -1.56 0.40 -1.46
CA THR A 78 -2.19 -0.84 -0.99
C THR A 78 -1.33 -2.07 -1.30
N LEU A 79 -1.42 -3.10 -0.46
CA LEU A 79 -0.65 -4.34 -0.60
C LEU A 79 -1.53 -5.48 -1.13
N ASP A 80 -1.13 -6.07 -2.25
CA ASP A 80 -1.78 -7.29 -2.79
C ASP A 80 -1.32 -8.55 -2.07
N PHE A 81 -0.01 -8.69 -1.85
CA PHE A 81 0.56 -9.81 -1.12
C PHE A 81 1.87 -9.44 -0.39
N PRO A 82 2.04 -9.86 0.88
CA PRO A 82 3.26 -9.63 1.63
C PRO A 82 4.35 -10.65 1.29
N PRO A 83 5.58 -10.45 1.81
CA PRO A 83 6.60 -11.49 1.84
C PRO A 83 6.04 -12.80 2.38
N TRP A 84 6.38 -13.90 1.71
CA TRP A 84 5.83 -15.22 1.99
C TRP A 84 5.96 -15.61 3.46
N TRP A 85 7.12 -15.35 4.08
CA TRP A 85 7.39 -15.67 5.48
C TRP A 85 6.47 -14.96 6.50
N MET A 86 5.75 -13.91 6.11
CA MET A 86 4.76 -13.24 6.96
C MET A 86 3.39 -13.94 6.98
N LEU A 87 3.19 -14.97 6.16
CA LEU A 87 1.94 -15.72 6.03
C LEU A 87 2.01 -17.07 6.74
N ASP A 88 0.85 -17.63 7.09
CA ASP A 88 0.74 -18.99 7.62
C ASP A 88 0.97 -20.03 6.52
N GLN A 89 2.16 -20.61 6.56
CA GLN A 89 2.74 -21.51 5.58
C GLN A 89 2.04 -22.87 5.47
N GLY A 90 1.20 -23.23 6.45
CA GLY A 90 0.49 -24.52 6.46
C GLY A 90 -0.63 -24.60 5.43
N LEU A 91 -0.97 -23.50 4.76
CA LEU A 91 -2.07 -23.38 3.81
C LEU A 91 -1.57 -23.00 2.41
N ARG A 92 -2.42 -23.20 1.39
CA ARG A 92 -2.07 -23.04 -0.03
C ARG A 92 -1.29 -21.73 -0.30
N PRO A 93 -0.20 -21.74 -1.08
CA PRO A 93 0.72 -20.60 -1.20
C PRO A 93 0.15 -19.26 -1.64
N ARG A 94 -1.02 -19.24 -2.29
CA ARG A 94 -1.63 -18.02 -2.84
C ARG A 94 -2.82 -17.52 -2.04
N LYS A 95 -3.14 -18.17 -0.93
CA LYS A 95 -4.34 -17.90 -0.09
C LYS A 95 -4.07 -18.14 1.40
N ALA A 96 -2.80 -18.12 1.79
CA ALA A 96 -2.42 -18.28 3.18
C ALA A 96 -2.89 -17.06 4.00
N PRO A 97 -3.48 -17.27 5.19
CA PRO A 97 -3.86 -16.17 6.06
C PRO A 97 -2.63 -15.49 6.65
N LEU A 98 -2.80 -14.27 7.17
CA LEU A 98 -1.72 -13.58 7.89
C LEU A 98 -1.28 -14.38 9.12
N ASN A 99 0.03 -14.47 9.35
CA ASN A 99 0.57 -15.03 10.59
C ASN A 99 0.72 -13.91 11.65
N ARG A 100 -0.03 -14.03 12.74
CA ARG A 100 -0.05 -13.04 13.83
C ARG A 100 1.31 -12.79 14.47
N THR A 101 2.19 -13.80 14.48
CA THR A 101 3.56 -13.68 14.99
C THR A 101 4.33 -12.56 14.30
N TYR A 102 4.01 -12.27 13.03
CA TYR A 102 4.70 -11.27 12.23
C TYR A 102 3.98 -9.93 12.11
N PHE A 103 2.96 -9.65 12.94
CA PHE A 103 2.26 -8.36 12.89
C PHE A 103 3.16 -7.14 13.19
N PRO A 104 4.12 -7.20 14.13
CA PRO A 104 5.12 -6.14 14.28
C PRO A 104 5.94 -5.92 13.00
N GLU A 105 6.34 -6.98 12.32
CA GLU A 105 7.09 -6.98 11.06
C GLU A 105 6.26 -6.36 9.93
N PHE A 106 4.96 -6.70 9.83
CA PHE A 106 4.03 -6.06 8.88
C PHE A 106 3.98 -4.55 9.07
N ALA A 107 3.84 -4.07 10.31
CA ALA A 107 3.80 -2.65 10.60
C ALA A 107 5.09 -1.95 10.18
N ARG A 108 6.25 -2.56 10.44
CA ARG A 108 7.55 -2.06 9.97
C ARG A 108 7.67 -2.10 8.45
N TYR A 109 7.14 -3.13 7.79
CA TYR A 109 7.16 -3.26 6.33
C TYR A 109 6.39 -2.14 5.64
N PHE A 110 5.17 -1.84 6.10
CA PHE A 110 4.40 -0.69 5.62
C PHE A 110 5.11 0.64 5.87
N LEU A 111 5.72 0.80 7.05
CA LEU A 111 6.45 2.02 7.37
C LEU A 111 7.69 2.19 6.49
N SER A 112 8.49 1.14 6.32
CA SER A 112 9.69 1.16 5.47
C SER A 112 9.37 1.54 4.02
N PHE A 113 8.27 1.01 3.46
CA PHE A 113 7.80 1.38 2.13
C PHE A 113 7.44 2.87 2.07
N THR A 114 6.55 3.32 2.96
CA THR A 114 6.00 4.69 2.92
C THR A 114 7.06 5.75 3.20
N GLN A 115 7.94 5.52 4.18
CA GLN A 115 9.07 6.40 4.48
C GLN A 115 10.14 6.35 3.40
N GLY A 116 10.42 5.19 2.81
CA GLY A 116 11.35 5.08 1.69
C GLY A 116 10.88 5.87 0.46
N LEU A 117 9.61 5.74 0.08
CA LEU A 117 9.02 6.55 -0.98
C LEU A 117 9.07 8.06 -0.66
N ALA A 118 8.75 8.44 0.59
CA ALA A 118 8.82 9.82 1.04
C ALA A 118 10.25 10.40 0.96
N ALA A 119 11.27 9.62 1.34
CA ALA A 119 12.68 10.00 1.24
C ALA A 119 13.13 10.27 -0.21
N HIS A 120 12.43 9.68 -1.20
CA HIS A 120 12.65 9.93 -2.62
C HIS A 120 11.74 11.02 -3.23
N GLY A 121 11.00 11.76 -2.40
CA GLY A 121 10.11 12.84 -2.81
C GLY A 121 8.72 12.39 -3.26
N VAL A 122 8.33 11.16 -2.91
CA VAL A 122 7.07 10.52 -3.32
C VAL A 122 6.24 10.15 -2.08
N PRO A 123 5.81 11.12 -1.26
CA PRO A 123 5.08 10.79 -0.03
C PRO A 123 3.73 10.13 -0.32
N VAL A 124 3.41 9.10 0.44
CA VAL A 124 2.09 8.44 0.46
C VAL A 124 1.20 9.20 1.44
N GLU A 125 -0.03 9.55 1.05
CA GLU A 125 -0.98 10.24 1.94
C GLU A 125 -1.92 9.25 2.65
N TYR A 126 -2.33 8.19 1.95
CA TYR A 126 -3.23 7.17 2.48
C TYR A 126 -2.64 5.76 2.30
N LEU A 127 -2.75 4.93 3.32
CA LEU A 127 -2.40 3.51 3.26
C LEU A 127 -3.66 2.67 3.52
N SER A 128 -4.14 2.00 2.48
CA SER A 128 -5.08 0.89 2.60
C SER A 128 -4.27 -0.37 2.87
N MET A 129 -4.52 -1.05 3.99
CA MET A 129 -3.61 -2.13 4.42
C MET A 129 -3.50 -3.28 3.41
N PHE A 130 -4.63 -3.69 2.80
CA PHE A 130 -4.65 -4.77 1.84
C PHE A 130 -5.61 -4.50 0.68
N ASN A 131 -5.24 -4.97 -0.50
CA ASN A 131 -6.08 -5.03 -1.68
C ASN A 131 -6.90 -6.32 -1.66
N GLU A 132 -8.23 -6.21 -1.69
CA GLU A 132 -9.17 -7.32 -1.84
C GLU A 132 -8.89 -8.55 -0.94
N PRO A 133 -8.68 -8.35 0.39
CA PRO A 133 -8.12 -9.36 1.27
C PRO A 133 -9.03 -10.56 1.57
N VAL A 134 -10.22 -10.62 0.96
CA VAL A 134 -11.16 -11.74 1.15
C VAL A 134 -11.01 -12.77 0.03
N GLU A 135 -10.57 -12.36 -1.17
CA GLU A 135 -10.61 -13.23 -2.36
C GLU A 135 -9.34 -13.23 -3.21
N SER A 136 -8.46 -12.23 -3.02
CA SER A 136 -7.27 -12.03 -3.84
C SER A 136 -6.05 -12.83 -3.33
N TYR A 137 -4.85 -12.32 -3.58
CA TYR A 137 -3.55 -12.98 -3.38
C TYR A 137 -3.12 -13.12 -1.90
N CYS A 138 -3.72 -12.36 -1.00
CA CYS A 138 -3.54 -12.47 0.44
C CYS A 138 -4.89 -12.54 1.13
N ILE A 139 -5.10 -13.56 1.98
CA ILE A 139 -6.33 -13.64 2.78
C ILE A 139 -6.08 -12.99 4.13
N ALA A 140 -6.80 -11.91 4.41
CA ALA A 140 -6.84 -11.28 5.72
C ALA A 140 -8.29 -10.97 6.10
N ASN A 141 -8.81 -11.66 7.12
CA ASN A 141 -10.14 -11.34 7.60
C ASN A 141 -10.16 -10.01 8.36
N ILE A 142 -11.34 -9.41 8.49
CA ILE A 142 -11.51 -8.10 9.13
C ILE A 142 -10.96 -8.05 10.56
N THR A 143 -11.03 -9.15 11.31
CA THR A 143 -10.52 -9.21 12.68
C THR A 143 -9.00 -9.12 12.72
N GLN A 144 -8.30 -9.80 11.79
CA GLN A 144 -6.85 -9.71 11.65
C GLN A 144 -6.43 -8.31 11.18
N ILE A 145 -7.15 -7.74 10.22
CA ILE A 145 -6.94 -6.37 9.75
C ILE A 145 -7.15 -5.38 10.90
N HIS A 146 -8.22 -5.50 11.66
CA HIS A 146 -8.48 -4.66 12.83
C HIS A 146 -7.35 -4.74 13.85
N GLU A 147 -6.92 -5.96 14.19
CA GLU A 147 -5.86 -6.21 15.15
C GLU A 147 -4.53 -5.62 14.68
N LEU A 148 -4.12 -5.93 13.44
CA LEU A 148 -2.90 -5.39 12.83
C LEU A 148 -2.91 -3.86 12.82
N MET A 149 -4.04 -3.27 12.40
CA MET A 149 -4.21 -1.82 12.34
C MET A 149 -4.14 -1.17 13.73
N THR A 150 -4.92 -1.66 14.69
CA THR A 150 -5.08 -0.98 15.98
C THR A 150 -3.92 -1.22 16.94
N ARG A 151 -3.30 -2.40 16.90
CA ARG A 151 -2.26 -2.80 17.85
C ARG A 151 -0.83 -2.59 17.33
N HIS A 152 -0.63 -2.53 16.01
CA HIS A 152 0.71 -2.48 15.43
C HIS A 152 0.91 -1.29 14.50
N VAL A 153 0.16 -1.21 13.39
CA VAL A 153 0.35 -0.15 12.38
C VAL A 153 -0.01 1.23 12.94
N GLY A 154 -1.19 1.37 13.53
CA GLY A 154 -1.71 2.64 14.06
C GLY A 154 -0.79 3.28 15.12
N PRO A 155 -0.40 2.56 16.19
CA PRO A 155 0.52 3.10 17.19
C PRO A 155 1.87 3.52 16.59
N LEU A 156 2.45 2.69 15.71
CA LEU A 156 3.72 2.99 15.06
C LEU A 156 3.63 4.21 14.14
N PHE A 157 2.54 4.34 13.38
CA PHE A 157 2.36 5.42 12.42
C PHE A 157 2.08 6.75 13.15
N ARG A 158 1.29 6.74 14.23
CA ARG A 158 1.05 7.93 15.05
C ARG A 158 2.31 8.47 15.71
N SER A 159 3.26 7.60 16.09
CA SER A 159 4.53 8.03 16.66
C SER A 159 5.59 8.39 15.61
N THR A 160 5.31 8.19 14.32
CA THR A 160 6.28 8.44 13.24
C THR A 160 5.85 9.64 12.38
N PRO A 161 6.59 10.77 12.42
CA PRO A 161 6.31 11.91 11.56
C PRO A 161 6.28 11.54 10.07
N GLY A 162 5.29 12.08 9.35
CA GLY A 162 5.14 11.85 7.91
C GLY A 162 4.58 10.49 7.52
N ALA A 163 4.20 9.62 8.47
CA ALA A 163 3.47 8.40 8.16
C ALA A 163 2.08 8.73 7.57
N PRO A 164 1.56 7.90 6.63
CA PRO A 164 0.28 8.16 5.97
C PRO A 164 -0.91 7.92 6.91
N LYS A 165 -2.07 8.45 6.52
CA LYS A 165 -3.36 8.14 7.13
C LYS A 165 -3.76 6.70 6.80
N LEU A 166 -4.38 6.00 7.74
CA LEU A 166 -4.76 4.60 7.57
C LEU A 166 -6.20 4.44 7.08
N THR A 167 -6.40 3.48 6.19
CA THR A 167 -7.70 2.96 5.76
C THR A 167 -7.68 1.43 5.86
N TRP A 168 -8.84 0.82 6.11
CA TRP A 168 -8.96 -0.61 6.44
C TRP A 168 -8.38 -1.53 5.36
N GLY A 169 -8.67 -1.24 4.10
CA GLY A 169 -8.37 -2.09 2.97
C GLY A 169 -9.46 -1.94 1.92
N GLU A 170 -9.27 -2.60 0.80
CA GLU A 170 -10.11 -2.44 -0.39
C GLU A 170 -10.88 -3.74 -0.67
N GLN A 171 -12.04 -3.66 -1.33
CA GLN A 171 -12.73 -4.83 -1.89
C GLN A 171 -13.12 -4.54 -3.33
N TYR A 172 -13.30 -5.61 -4.10
CA TYR A 172 -13.72 -5.54 -5.50
C TYR A 172 -15.16 -5.04 -5.70
N GLY A 173 -15.95 -4.90 -4.62
CA GLY A 173 -17.36 -4.51 -4.72
C GLY A 173 -17.92 -3.81 -3.49
N ARG A 174 -18.80 -2.84 -3.72
CA ARG A 174 -19.44 -2.01 -2.67
C ARG A 174 -20.23 -2.85 -1.65
N THR A 175 -20.94 -3.88 -2.12
CA THR A 175 -21.74 -4.77 -1.27
C THR A 175 -20.86 -5.48 -0.24
N ILE A 176 -19.73 -6.00 -0.70
CA ILE A 176 -18.79 -6.75 0.15
C ILE A 176 -18.06 -5.80 1.08
N THR A 177 -17.66 -4.60 0.61
CA THR A 177 -17.12 -3.57 1.49
C THR A 177 -18.07 -3.28 2.65
N ARG A 178 -19.36 -3.07 2.36
CA ARG A 178 -20.39 -2.81 3.38
C ARG A 178 -20.57 -3.97 4.37
N GLU A 179 -20.46 -5.20 3.90
CA GLU A 179 -20.66 -6.40 4.73
C GLU A 179 -19.43 -6.77 5.57
N LYS A 180 -18.22 -6.50 5.05
CA LYS A 180 -16.97 -6.94 5.65
C LYS A 180 -16.26 -5.87 6.47
N TYR A 181 -16.47 -4.58 6.18
CA TYR A 181 -15.86 -3.48 6.93
C TYR A 181 -16.89 -2.76 7.80
N PRO A 182 -16.49 -2.29 9.00
CA PRO A 182 -17.36 -1.47 9.82
C PRO A 182 -17.69 -0.14 9.13
N ALA A 183 -18.87 0.41 9.42
CA ALA A 183 -19.25 1.73 8.92
C ALA A 183 -18.27 2.81 9.43
N LEU A 184 -17.96 3.79 8.58
CA LEU A 184 -17.02 4.88 8.88
C LEU A 184 -17.38 5.64 10.18
N ASN A 185 -18.66 5.74 10.51
CA ASN A 185 -19.14 6.45 11.71
C ASN A 185 -18.85 5.71 13.02
N ASN A 186 -18.47 4.44 12.97
CA ASN A 186 -18.06 3.65 14.13
C ASN A 186 -16.54 3.71 14.37
N MET A 187 -15.81 4.57 13.66
CA MET A 187 -14.33 4.68 13.73
C MET A 187 -13.82 5.78 14.67
N SER A 188 -14.64 6.26 15.62
CA SER A 188 -14.21 7.27 16.59
C SER A 188 -12.99 6.79 17.39
N GLY A 189 -11.88 7.52 17.28
CA GLY A 189 -10.59 7.20 17.94
C GLY A 189 -9.52 6.53 17.06
N MET A 190 -9.78 6.34 15.76
CA MET A 190 -8.81 5.72 14.82
C MET A 190 -8.14 6.70 13.83
N VAL A 191 -8.45 7.99 13.91
CA VAL A 191 -7.82 9.06 13.09
C VAL A 191 -6.78 9.81 13.90
#